data_AF-A0A2E4S254-F1
#
_entry.id   AF-A0A2E4S254-F1
#
_cell.length_a   1.000
_cell.length_b   1.000
_cell.length_c   1.000
_cell.angle_alpha   90.00
_cell.angle_beta   90.00
_cell.angle_gamma   90.00
#
_symmetry.space_group_name_H-M   'P 1'
#
loop_
_entity.id
_entity.type
_entity.pdbx_description
1 polymer ?
#
loop_
_entity_poly.entity_id
_entity_poly.type
_entity_poly.pdbx_seq_one_letter_code
_entity_poly.pdbx_strand_id
1 'polypeptide(L)'
;MSGPHDFHTPQSSYSKEELLISGQGQLFGPGNAQLPIPPMLMMDRITEISLDGGEFGKGHVIGEYDIKPDLWFFQCHFPGDPVMPGCLGLDAMWQAVGYWLGWSGSPGKGRALGVGEVKFTGEITPDKKLVKYVIDMKRVRRGKLNLGIANGRVYVDDEHVYTALDMKVGLKNVIDGGGAMS
;
A
#
# COMPACT_ATOMS: atom_id res chain seq x y z
N MET A 1 22.92 -7.58 2.55
CA MET A 1 21.63 -8.18 2.16
C MET A 1 21.39 -7.77 0.72
N SER A 2 20.92 -8.72 -0.11
CA SER A 2 20.46 -8.43 -1.46
C SER A 2 19.27 -7.47 -1.44
N GLY A 3 19.23 -6.55 -2.40
CA GLY A 3 18.15 -5.60 -2.56
C GLY A 3 16.99 -6.21 -3.34
N PRO A 4 15.79 -5.58 -3.32
CA PRO A 4 14.66 -6.01 -4.14
C PRO A 4 14.99 -6.20 -5.62
N HIS A 5 15.86 -5.37 -6.20
CA HIS A 5 16.23 -5.43 -7.61
C HIS A 5 17.10 -6.63 -7.99
N ASP A 6 17.66 -7.35 -7.02
CA ASP A 6 18.35 -8.62 -7.28
C ASP A 6 17.36 -9.76 -7.60
N PHE A 7 16.09 -9.60 -7.22
CA PHE A 7 15.03 -10.61 -7.39
C PHE A 7 13.95 -10.19 -8.39
N HIS A 8 13.82 -8.88 -8.63
CA HIS A 8 12.68 -8.33 -9.34
C HIS A 8 13.09 -7.15 -10.22
N THR A 9 12.67 -7.17 -11.48
CA THR A 9 12.80 -6.03 -12.38
C THR A 9 11.54 -5.15 -12.27
N PRO A 10 11.67 -3.87 -11.89
CA PRO A 10 10.54 -2.95 -11.80
C PRO A 10 9.71 -2.88 -13.09
N GLN A 11 8.40 -2.95 -12.94
CA GLN A 11 7.38 -2.75 -13.98
C GLN A 11 6.56 -1.51 -13.63
N SER A 12 5.88 -0.91 -14.60
CA SER A 12 5.04 0.28 -14.41
C SER A 12 3.61 -0.03 -13.94
N SER A 13 3.22 -1.30 -13.86
CA SER A 13 1.90 -1.77 -13.43
C SER A 13 1.99 -3.22 -12.93
N TYR A 14 1.03 -3.65 -12.09
CA TYR A 14 0.98 -4.99 -11.52
C TYR A 14 -0.45 -5.54 -11.44
N SER A 15 -0.62 -6.82 -11.82
CA SER A 15 -1.88 -7.54 -11.72
C SER A 15 -2.16 -8.04 -10.30
N LYS A 16 -3.38 -8.56 -10.07
CA LYS A 16 -3.78 -9.16 -8.79
C LYS A 16 -2.89 -10.32 -8.39
N GLU A 17 -2.56 -11.17 -9.35
CA GLU A 17 -1.71 -12.34 -9.17
C GLU A 17 -0.31 -11.90 -8.70
N GLU A 18 0.23 -10.84 -9.28
CA GLU A 18 1.54 -10.29 -8.88
C GLU A 18 1.51 -9.66 -7.48
N LEU A 19 0.40 -8.98 -7.11
CA LEU A 19 0.23 -8.48 -5.75
C LEU A 19 0.13 -9.63 -4.73
N LEU A 20 -0.50 -10.76 -5.08
CA LEU A 20 -0.55 -11.96 -4.25
C LEU A 20 0.84 -12.61 -4.09
N ILE A 21 1.63 -12.69 -5.17
CA ILE A 21 3.03 -13.14 -5.14
C ILE A 21 3.86 -12.25 -4.21
N SER A 22 3.66 -10.92 -4.26
CA SER A 22 4.26 -9.98 -3.32
C SER A 22 3.84 -10.27 -1.88
N GLY A 23 2.56 -10.55 -1.64
CA GLY A 23 2.05 -10.91 -0.31
C GLY A 23 2.69 -12.18 0.24
N GLN A 24 3.01 -13.15 -0.62
CA GLN A 24 3.73 -14.37 -0.26
C GLN A 24 5.24 -14.17 -0.07
N GLY A 25 5.76 -12.96 -0.31
CA GLY A 25 7.20 -12.64 -0.18
C GLY A 25 8.07 -13.16 -1.31
N GLN A 26 7.46 -13.49 -2.44
CA GLN A 26 8.15 -14.09 -3.58
C GLN A 26 8.50 -13.07 -4.66
N LEU A 27 8.02 -11.82 -4.54
CA LEU A 27 8.30 -10.77 -5.52
C LEU A 27 9.66 -10.09 -5.24
N PHE A 28 9.81 -9.39 -4.11
CA PHE A 28 11.03 -8.63 -3.79
C PHE A 28 12.12 -9.47 -3.10
N GLY A 29 11.93 -10.77 -2.98
CA GLY A 29 12.85 -11.68 -2.30
C GLY A 29 12.78 -11.65 -0.76
N PRO A 30 13.51 -12.56 -0.10
CA PRO A 30 13.43 -12.77 1.34
C PRO A 30 13.91 -11.55 2.13
N GLY A 31 13.18 -11.19 3.18
CA GLY A 31 13.53 -10.09 4.09
C GLY A 31 13.18 -8.68 3.59
N ASN A 32 12.65 -8.56 2.38
CA ASN A 32 12.23 -7.30 1.77
C ASN A 32 10.73 -7.03 1.97
N ALA A 33 10.22 -5.98 1.33
CA ALA A 33 8.83 -5.56 1.46
C ALA A 33 7.87 -6.67 1.01
N GLN A 34 6.73 -6.76 1.70
CA GLN A 34 5.64 -7.69 1.38
C GLN A 34 4.34 -6.93 1.54
N LEU A 35 3.36 -7.22 0.69
CA LEU A 35 1.99 -6.79 0.92
C LEU A 35 1.33 -7.72 1.95
N PRO A 36 0.21 -7.33 2.56
CA PRO A 36 -0.68 -8.27 3.20
C PRO A 36 -1.23 -9.28 2.17
N ILE A 37 -1.71 -10.42 2.66
CA ILE A 37 -2.52 -11.36 1.89
C ILE A 37 -4.01 -11.14 2.22
N PRO A 38 -4.95 -11.61 1.38
CA PRO A 38 -6.37 -11.62 1.73
C PRO A 38 -6.61 -12.26 3.11
N PRO A 39 -7.53 -11.71 3.92
CA PRO A 39 -8.49 -10.66 3.56
C PRO A 39 -7.98 -9.22 3.75
N MET A 40 -6.70 -9.01 4.09
CA MET A 40 -6.13 -7.68 4.38
C MET A 40 -5.51 -6.96 3.17
N LEU A 41 -5.32 -7.65 2.04
CA LEU A 41 -4.87 -7.01 0.80
C LEU A 41 -5.98 -6.12 0.22
N MET A 42 -5.77 -4.81 0.20
CA MET A 42 -6.80 -3.81 -0.15
C MET A 42 -6.60 -3.18 -1.54
N MET A 43 -5.85 -3.87 -2.41
CA MET A 43 -5.69 -3.51 -3.83
C MET A 43 -5.78 -4.78 -4.65
N ASP A 44 -6.54 -4.73 -5.74
CA ASP A 44 -6.56 -5.78 -6.76
C ASP A 44 -5.49 -5.57 -7.81
N ARG A 45 -5.04 -4.32 -8.04
CA ARG A 45 -4.02 -4.01 -9.05
C ARG A 45 -3.34 -2.68 -8.75
N ILE A 46 -2.14 -2.53 -9.31
CA ILE A 46 -1.47 -1.24 -9.45
C ILE A 46 -1.47 -0.91 -10.93
N THR A 47 -2.16 0.15 -11.32
CA THR A 47 -2.28 0.56 -12.73
C THR A 47 -1.13 1.46 -13.17
N GLU A 48 -0.54 2.21 -12.24
CA GLU A 48 0.64 3.05 -12.49
C GLU A 48 1.55 3.09 -11.26
N ILE A 49 2.86 3.03 -11.48
CA ILE A 49 3.88 3.27 -10.47
C ILE A 49 5.13 3.88 -11.10
N SER A 50 5.62 4.99 -10.55
CA SER A 50 6.80 5.68 -11.07
C SER A 50 7.73 6.22 -9.98
N LEU A 51 9.01 6.43 -10.33
CA LEU A 51 10.00 7.15 -9.51
C LEU A 51 9.88 8.69 -9.61
N ASP A 52 9.14 9.19 -10.60
CA ASP A 52 8.91 10.60 -10.87
C ASP A 52 7.40 10.93 -11.01
N GLY A 53 7.10 12.19 -11.34
CA GLY A 53 5.73 12.68 -11.40
C GLY A 53 5.06 12.73 -10.02
N GLY A 54 3.72 12.67 -10.03
CA GLY A 54 2.89 12.97 -8.85
C GLY A 54 2.95 14.44 -8.44
N GLU A 55 2.19 14.80 -7.41
CA GLU A 55 2.05 16.17 -6.89
C GLU A 55 3.39 16.83 -6.55
N PHE A 56 4.39 16.04 -6.15
CA PHE A 56 5.69 16.54 -5.68
C PHE A 56 6.87 16.21 -6.61
N GLY A 57 6.62 15.60 -7.77
CA GLY A 57 7.67 15.21 -8.74
C GLY A 57 8.63 14.13 -8.22
N LYS A 58 8.20 13.28 -7.30
CA LYS A 58 9.06 12.32 -6.56
C LYS A 58 8.58 10.88 -6.62
N GLY A 59 7.68 10.59 -7.55
CA GLY A 59 7.07 9.28 -7.70
C GLY A 59 5.65 9.24 -7.20
N HIS A 60 4.93 8.24 -7.68
CA HIS A 60 3.53 8.02 -7.33
C HIS A 60 3.14 6.55 -7.51
N VAL A 61 1.97 6.19 -6.98
CA VAL A 61 1.31 4.89 -7.18
C VAL A 61 -0.17 5.15 -7.42
N ILE A 62 -0.74 4.51 -8.44
CA ILE A 62 -2.18 4.41 -8.65
C ILE A 62 -2.58 2.95 -8.46
N GLY A 63 -3.37 2.69 -7.43
CA GLY A 63 -3.92 1.38 -7.11
C GLY A 63 -5.43 1.35 -7.29
N GLU A 64 -5.98 0.16 -7.56
CA GLU A 64 -7.42 -0.03 -7.68
C GLU A 64 -7.89 -1.26 -6.90
N TYR A 65 -9.15 -1.23 -6.47
CA TYR A 65 -9.82 -2.30 -5.76
C TYR A 65 -11.28 -2.41 -6.20
N ASP A 66 -11.68 -3.59 -6.70
CA ASP A 66 -13.03 -3.81 -7.18
C ASP A 66 -13.98 -4.00 -6.00
N ILE A 67 -15.04 -3.20 -5.95
CA ILE A 67 -16.09 -3.35 -4.95
C ILE A 67 -17.12 -4.37 -5.42
N LYS A 68 -17.40 -5.31 -4.54
CA LYS A 68 -18.44 -6.34 -4.74
C LYS A 68 -19.30 -6.41 -3.47
N PRO A 69 -20.62 -6.59 -3.57
CA PRO A 69 -21.50 -6.66 -2.41
C PRO A 69 -21.16 -7.79 -1.42
N ASP A 70 -20.46 -8.83 -1.86
CA ASP A 70 -20.07 -10.00 -1.07
C ASP A 70 -18.69 -9.85 -0.39
N LEU A 71 -18.02 -8.71 -0.51
CA LEU A 71 -16.78 -8.46 0.22
C LEU A 71 -16.99 -8.60 1.73
N TRP A 72 -16.06 -9.30 2.38
CA TRP A 72 -16.20 -9.79 3.75
C TRP A 72 -16.59 -8.71 4.76
N PHE A 73 -16.06 -7.49 4.59
CA PHE A 73 -16.25 -6.40 5.53
C PHE A 73 -17.67 -5.84 5.50
N PHE A 74 -18.40 -5.91 4.38
CA PHE A 74 -19.78 -5.43 4.32
C PHE A 74 -20.73 -6.29 5.16
N GLN A 75 -20.39 -7.56 5.38
CA GLN A 75 -21.21 -8.47 6.20
C GLN A 75 -21.11 -8.17 7.70
N CYS A 76 -20.03 -7.53 8.14
CA CYS A 76 -19.77 -7.27 9.56
C CYS A 76 -19.65 -5.78 9.91
N HIS A 77 -19.67 -4.88 8.93
CA HIS A 77 -19.49 -3.44 9.14
C HIS A 77 -20.47 -2.65 8.26
N PHE A 78 -21.69 -2.39 8.71
CA PHE A 78 -22.37 -2.94 9.89
C PHE A 78 -23.57 -3.80 9.45
N PRO A 79 -24.05 -4.75 10.27
CA PRO A 79 -25.29 -5.45 9.97
C PRO A 79 -26.46 -4.46 9.78
N GLY A 80 -27.03 -4.43 8.57
CA GLY A 80 -28.12 -3.52 8.19
C GLY A 80 -27.69 -2.14 7.68
N ASP A 81 -26.40 -1.82 7.74
CA ASP A 81 -25.82 -0.56 7.25
C ASP A 81 -24.40 -0.82 6.70
N PRO A 82 -24.28 -1.52 5.55
CA PRO A 82 -23.00 -1.98 5.04
C PRO A 82 -22.18 -0.85 4.45
N VAL A 83 -20.96 -0.67 4.96
CA VAL A 83 -19.99 0.34 4.51
C VAL A 83 -18.56 -0.18 4.70
N MET A 84 -17.68 0.06 3.72
CA MET A 84 -16.28 -0.30 3.84
C MET A 84 -15.67 0.46 5.04
N PRO A 85 -14.97 -0.22 5.96
CA PRO A 85 -14.24 0.46 7.02
C PRO A 85 -13.21 1.43 6.44
N GLY A 86 -13.33 2.73 6.75
CA GLY A 86 -12.39 3.74 6.24
C GLY A 86 -10.92 3.47 6.61
N CYS A 87 -10.68 2.73 7.70
CA CYS A 87 -9.35 2.28 8.09
C CYS A 87 -8.70 1.31 7.07
N LEU A 88 -9.48 0.51 6.34
CA LEU A 88 -8.96 -0.37 5.29
C LEU A 88 -8.53 0.42 4.06
N GLY A 89 -9.26 1.48 3.70
CA GLY A 89 -8.85 2.40 2.64
C GLY A 89 -7.58 3.18 3.01
N LEU A 90 -7.43 3.55 4.28
CA LEU A 90 -6.19 4.13 4.81
C LEU A 90 -5.03 3.13 4.76
N ASP A 91 -5.27 1.86 5.13
CA ASP A 91 -4.26 0.81 5.08
C ASP A 91 -3.80 0.52 3.65
N ALA A 92 -4.71 0.52 2.66
CA ALA A 92 -4.36 0.39 1.24
C ALA A 92 -3.31 1.43 0.80
N MET A 93 -3.44 2.68 1.27
CA MET A 93 -2.48 3.72 0.96
C MET A 93 -1.12 3.48 1.63
N TRP A 94 -1.08 3.00 2.88
CA TRP A 94 0.19 2.57 3.50
C TRP A 94 0.81 1.36 2.79
N GLN A 95 0.00 0.39 2.36
CA GLN A 95 0.43 -0.74 1.55
C GLN A 95 1.11 -0.26 0.27
N ALA A 96 0.51 0.68 -0.45
CA ALA A 96 1.06 1.28 -1.67
C ALA A 96 2.40 1.99 -1.42
N VAL A 97 2.53 2.79 -0.35
CA VAL A 97 3.82 3.43 0.02
C VAL A 97 4.90 2.38 0.33
N GLY A 98 4.55 1.34 1.08
CA GLY A 98 5.47 0.23 1.40
C GLY A 98 5.91 -0.53 0.16
N TYR A 99 4.97 -0.82 -0.74
CA TYR A 99 5.23 -1.45 -2.02
C TYR A 99 6.17 -0.59 -2.87
N TRP A 100 5.92 0.71 -2.98
CA TRP A 100 6.78 1.64 -3.71
C TRP A 100 8.22 1.67 -3.17
N LEU A 101 8.41 1.61 -1.85
CA LEU A 101 9.75 1.56 -1.26
C LEU A 101 10.49 0.28 -1.67
N GLY A 102 9.84 -0.87 -1.63
CA GLY A 102 10.41 -2.14 -2.11
C GLY A 102 10.67 -2.12 -3.62
N TRP A 103 9.67 -1.73 -4.40
CA TRP A 103 9.73 -1.57 -5.85
C TRP A 103 10.85 -0.64 -6.32
N SER A 104 11.10 0.45 -5.58
CA SER A 104 12.21 1.39 -5.86
C SER A 104 13.59 0.89 -5.42
N GLY A 105 13.69 -0.34 -4.91
CA GLY A 105 14.94 -1.01 -4.56
C GLY A 105 15.37 -0.86 -3.10
N SER A 106 14.51 -0.35 -2.21
CA SER A 106 14.87 -0.22 -0.79
C SER A 106 14.68 -1.56 -0.07
N PRO A 107 15.71 -2.10 0.62
CA PRO A 107 15.57 -3.36 1.35
C PRO A 107 14.82 -3.20 2.68
N GLY A 108 14.35 -4.32 3.21
CA GLY A 108 13.76 -4.45 4.55
C GLY A 108 12.24 -4.65 4.56
N LYS A 109 11.71 -4.99 5.74
CA LYS A 109 10.28 -5.27 5.96
C LYS A 109 9.49 -4.00 6.28
N GLY A 110 8.35 -3.83 5.62
CA GLY A 110 7.49 -2.66 5.76
C GLY A 110 6.75 -2.56 7.09
N ARG A 111 6.67 -1.35 7.64
CA ARG A 111 5.85 -0.98 8.81
C ARG A 111 5.26 0.40 8.58
N ALA A 112 3.93 0.51 8.68
CA ALA A 112 3.28 1.81 8.82
C ALA A 112 3.76 2.47 10.14
N LEU A 113 4.12 3.74 10.07
CA LEU A 113 4.62 4.52 11.21
C LEU A 113 3.63 5.61 11.64
N GLY A 114 2.55 5.78 10.88
CA GLY A 114 1.48 6.73 11.16
C GLY A 114 1.13 7.60 9.96
N VAL A 115 0.32 8.60 10.24
CA VAL A 115 -0.21 9.59 9.30
C VAL A 115 -0.34 10.92 10.02
N GLY A 116 -0.22 12.03 9.30
CA GLY A 116 -0.41 13.36 9.86
C GLY A 116 -1.89 13.68 10.02
N GLU A 117 -2.58 13.87 8.89
CA GLU A 117 -4.00 14.21 8.85
C GLU A 117 -4.75 13.16 8.03
N VAL A 118 -5.96 12.80 8.48
CA VAL A 118 -6.89 11.95 7.73
C VAL A 118 -8.25 12.63 7.73
N LYS A 119 -8.89 12.70 6.56
CA LYS A 119 -10.26 13.17 6.38
C LYS A 119 -11.06 12.12 5.62
N PHE A 120 -12.27 11.86 6.12
CA PHE A 120 -13.27 11.03 5.47
C PHE A 120 -14.49 11.93 5.19
N THR A 121 -14.76 12.18 3.92
CA THR A 121 -15.84 13.09 3.45
C THR A 121 -16.92 12.36 2.66
N GLY A 122 -16.77 11.06 2.44
CA GLY A 122 -17.77 10.20 1.83
C GLY A 122 -17.60 8.75 2.27
N GLU A 123 -18.37 7.86 1.67
CA GLU A 123 -18.45 6.45 2.06
C GLU A 123 -18.38 5.52 0.84
N ILE A 124 -18.01 4.28 1.08
CA ILE A 124 -17.90 3.23 0.06
C ILE A 124 -18.88 2.13 0.44
N THR A 125 -19.98 2.06 -0.28
CA THR A 125 -21.11 1.16 -0.04
C THR A 125 -21.13 0.00 -1.06
N PRO A 126 -21.92 -1.07 -0.84
CA PRO A 126 -21.97 -2.23 -1.73
C PRO A 126 -22.36 -1.97 -3.18
N ASP A 127 -23.05 -0.86 -3.47
CA ASP A 127 -23.48 -0.47 -4.83
C ASP A 127 -22.36 0.18 -5.66
N LYS A 128 -21.25 0.56 -5.01
CA LYS A 128 -20.07 1.12 -5.68
C LYS A 128 -19.35 0.05 -6.49
N LYS A 129 -18.54 0.47 -7.46
CA LYS A 129 -17.86 -0.48 -8.38
C LYS A 129 -16.35 -0.50 -8.20
N LEU A 130 -15.74 0.68 -8.07
CA LEU A 130 -14.29 0.79 -8.12
C LEU A 130 -13.79 1.80 -7.10
N VAL A 131 -12.85 1.36 -6.27
CA VAL A 131 -12.02 2.25 -5.47
C VAL A 131 -10.71 2.48 -6.17
N LYS A 132 -10.28 3.73 -6.29
CA LYS A 132 -9.00 4.16 -6.84
C LYS A 132 -8.20 4.90 -5.77
N TYR A 133 -7.01 4.41 -5.49
CA TYR A 133 -6.05 5.02 -4.58
C TYR A 133 -5.01 5.78 -5.41
N VAL A 134 -4.83 7.07 -5.13
CA VAL A 134 -3.77 7.90 -5.74
C VAL A 134 -2.80 8.32 -4.63
N ILE A 135 -1.56 7.85 -4.71
CA ILE A 135 -0.53 8.08 -3.70
C ILE A 135 0.61 8.87 -4.33
N ASP A 136 0.92 10.03 -3.76
CA ASP A 136 1.98 10.93 -4.22
C ASP A 136 3.12 10.93 -3.22
N MET A 137 4.30 10.47 -3.64
CA MET A 137 5.48 10.45 -2.80
C MET A 137 5.95 11.89 -2.55
N LYS A 138 6.04 12.29 -1.29
CA LYS A 138 6.45 13.65 -0.89
C LYS A 138 7.92 13.70 -0.52
N ARG A 139 8.42 12.65 0.14
CA ARG A 139 9.82 12.54 0.56
C ARG A 139 10.23 11.09 0.76
N VAL A 140 11.43 10.76 0.30
CA VAL A 140 12.06 9.46 0.53
C VAL A 140 13.40 9.68 1.23
N ARG A 141 13.71 8.88 2.25
CA ARG A 141 15.01 8.87 2.92
C ARG A 141 15.54 7.44 2.91
N ARG A 142 16.79 7.25 2.51
CA ARG A 142 17.47 5.94 2.48
C ARG A 142 18.64 5.94 3.47
N GLY A 143 18.88 4.82 4.14
CA GLY A 143 19.93 4.70 5.16
C GLY A 143 19.59 3.66 6.23
N LYS A 144 19.83 3.98 7.52
CA LYS A 144 19.54 3.07 8.64
C LYS A 144 18.07 2.63 8.71
N LEU A 145 17.16 3.53 8.33
CA LEU A 145 15.74 3.27 8.13
C LEU A 145 15.37 3.86 6.77
N ASN A 146 14.90 3.02 5.85
CA ASN A 146 14.33 3.50 4.59
C ASN A 146 12.92 4.01 4.90
N LEU A 147 12.63 5.28 4.62
CA LEU A 147 11.38 5.95 4.98
C LEU A 147 10.76 6.60 3.76
N GLY A 148 9.50 6.26 3.49
CA GLY A 148 8.62 6.97 2.56
C GLY A 148 7.64 7.85 3.33
N ILE A 149 7.49 9.09 2.85
CA ILE A 149 6.44 10.01 3.27
C ILE A 149 5.62 10.36 2.03
N ALA A 150 4.30 10.21 2.11
CA ALA A 150 3.40 10.43 0.98
C ALA A 150 2.09 11.08 1.41
N ASN A 151 1.43 11.72 0.44
CA ASN A 151 0.02 12.05 0.53
C ASN A 151 -0.78 11.02 -0.27
N GLY A 152 -2.02 10.81 0.12
CA GLY A 152 -2.92 9.87 -0.54
C GLY A 152 -4.33 10.39 -0.63
N ARG A 153 -5.00 10.02 -1.72
CA ARG A 153 -6.40 10.31 -1.99
C ARG A 153 -7.10 9.03 -2.40
N VAL A 154 -8.32 8.84 -1.92
CA VAL A 154 -9.16 7.71 -2.29
C VAL A 154 -10.38 8.23 -3.02
N TYR A 155 -10.62 7.66 -4.19
CA TYR A 155 -11.79 7.92 -5.01
C TYR A 155 -12.64 6.66 -5.07
N VAL A 156 -13.96 6.82 -5.08
CA VAL A 156 -14.91 5.74 -5.37
C VAL A 156 -15.79 6.15 -6.52
N ASP A 157 -15.79 5.37 -7.60
CA ASP A 157 -16.48 5.70 -8.85
C ASP A 157 -16.21 7.17 -9.29
N ASP A 158 -14.92 7.57 -9.22
CA ASP A 158 -14.39 8.91 -9.51
C ASP A 158 -14.75 10.05 -8.53
N GLU A 159 -15.50 9.78 -7.45
CA GLU A 159 -15.76 10.73 -6.38
C GLU A 159 -14.69 10.67 -5.29
N HIS A 160 -14.08 11.80 -4.93
CA HIS A 160 -13.07 11.88 -3.88
C HIS A 160 -13.69 11.76 -2.48
N VAL A 161 -13.34 10.70 -1.75
CA VAL A 161 -13.95 10.40 -0.44
C VAL A 161 -12.97 10.48 0.72
N TYR A 162 -11.69 10.12 0.55
CA TYR A 162 -10.70 10.16 1.63
C TYR A 162 -9.46 10.93 1.24
N THR A 163 -8.89 11.67 2.19
CA THR A 163 -7.57 12.30 2.09
C THR A 163 -6.70 11.87 3.26
N ALA A 164 -5.45 11.53 2.99
CA ALA A 164 -4.43 11.28 4.00
C ALA A 164 -3.17 12.10 3.68
N LEU A 165 -2.73 12.92 4.63
CA LEU A 165 -1.53 13.76 4.48
C LEU A 165 -0.40 13.26 5.38
N ASP A 166 0.83 13.31 4.86
CA ASP A 166 2.04 12.92 5.59
C ASP A 166 1.98 11.49 6.16
N MET A 167 1.45 10.54 5.39
CA MET A 167 1.55 9.11 5.67
C MET A 167 3.02 8.70 5.70
N LYS A 168 3.39 7.83 6.65
CA LYS A 168 4.77 7.38 6.85
C LYS A 168 4.85 5.86 6.85
N VAL A 169 5.73 5.30 6.01
CA VAL A 169 6.06 3.87 6.01
C VAL A 169 7.57 3.72 6.03
N GLY A 170 8.05 2.85 6.93
CA GLY A 170 9.46 2.51 7.03
C GLY A 170 9.74 1.07 6.62
N LEU A 171 10.86 0.80 5.95
CA LEU A 171 11.39 -0.54 5.78
C LEU A 171 12.53 -0.77 6.78
N LYS A 172 12.35 -1.76 7.67
CA LYS A 172 13.36 -2.16 8.66
C LYS A 172 14.09 -3.39 8.17
N ASN A 173 15.42 -3.30 8.07
CA ASN A 173 16.24 -4.47 7.85
C ASN A 173 16.08 -5.41 9.05
N VAL A 174 15.76 -6.68 8.79
CA VAL A 174 15.88 -7.70 9.82
C VAL A 174 17.36 -7.96 9.97
N ILE A 175 17.98 -7.40 11.01
CA ILE A 175 19.30 -7.88 11.42
C ILE A 175 19.05 -9.34 11.84
N ASP A 176 19.72 -10.29 11.20
CA ASP A 176 19.71 -11.68 11.64
C ASP A 176 20.06 -11.69 13.12
N GLY A 177 19.07 -12.01 13.95
CA GLY A 177 19.24 -12.22 15.37
C GLY A 177 20.01 -13.51 15.58
N GLY A 178 21.30 -13.49 15.32
CA GLY A 178 22.23 -14.44 15.90
C GLY A 178 22.32 -14.19 17.40
N GLY A 179 21.68 -15.05 18.19
CA GLY A 179 21.76 -15.10 19.66
C GLY A 179 20.38 -14.95 20.32
N ALA A 180 19.86 -15.89 21.11
CA ALA A 180 20.46 -17.07 21.71
C ALA A 180 19.39 -18.17 21.85
N MET A 181 19.78 -19.42 21.58
CA MET A 181 19.25 -20.51 22.39
C MET A 181 19.84 -20.33 23.79
N SER A 182 18.98 -20.06 24.76
CA SER A 182 19.20 -20.33 26.18
C SER A 182 18.04 -21.17 26.67
#